data_AF-A0A9R0R3R0-F1
#
_entry.id   AF-A0A9R0R3R0-F1
#
_cell.length_a   1.000
_cell.length_b   1.000
_cell.length_c   1.000
_cell.angle_alpha   90.00
_cell.angle_beta   90.00
_cell.angle_gamma   90.00
#
_symmetry.space_group_name_H-M   'P 1'
#
loop_
_entity.id
_entity.type
_entity.pdbx_description
1 polymer ?
#
loop_
_entity_poly.entity_id
_entity_poly.type
_entity_poly.pdbx_seq_one_letter_code
_entity_poly.pdbx_strand_id
1 'polypeptide(L)'
;MKAVERAKLVRSLRQESRRLRLLVLVIGFFLVTLTFVVLSKPDALLFNLNGRLSVDEAPRSLLIRQATDADATADPAQRSAAAQDPKPLDDFEDAEANAKATTKDSEERAHTVRDPQQSGKKEPESRLLGSGGGEGEKKGHRKVTLPTVSNYTIRDAEDGDNAKQQDSRPETENKLEMVAGKSDGSQQQDWDDAEWGSKPLCDFSNFRANVCEMRGNIRIHPNASSVMYMEPASSKRNELWKLKPYPRKGDELCLSKVTELTVKSSKVAPECTKYHNVPVVVFALTGYTGNLFHDFTDALVPLFTTASEFNGEVQFLITDMAIWWTRKYHVVFKKLSNYPLIDFNKDTDVHCVKHAIVGLHAYMEFTIDPSKAPHNYTMVDFNRFMRRTYELPREAVSALGEIPKAKPRLLIISRQRTRMFLNLPEIIAMAEGLGFEVVVEEANVSSDLSQFSKVVNSVDVMMGVHGAGLTNCVFLPHNATLIQIVPWGGIEGVCRIDFGDPAEQMGLRYKQYSIAVHESSLTDQYPLDHEIFKNPLAFHKGFEFIKETFMDKQNVRLDCNRFRPVLLQTLDLLNQ
;
A
#
# COMPACT_ATOMS: atom_id res chain seq x y z
N MET A 1 30.42 11.07 65.66
CA MET A 1 29.20 10.74 64.91
C MET A 1 28.30 9.83 65.74
N LYS A 2 26.99 10.10 65.78
CA LYS A 2 25.95 9.27 66.40
C LYS A 2 25.57 8.11 65.47
N ALA A 3 25.02 7.02 66.01
CA ALA A 3 24.74 5.80 65.24
C ALA A 3 23.84 6.02 64.00
N VAL A 4 22.90 6.97 64.09
CA VAL A 4 21.99 7.38 62.99
C VAL A 4 22.75 7.91 61.76
N GLU A 5 23.89 8.57 61.95
CA GLU A 5 24.69 9.14 60.85
C GLU A 5 25.38 8.02 60.05
N ARG A 6 25.95 7.02 60.75
CA ARG A 6 26.53 5.82 60.10
C ARG A 6 25.48 5.07 59.28
N ALA A 7 24.25 4.93 59.79
CA ALA A 7 23.17 4.28 59.06
C ALA A 7 22.76 5.05 57.78
N LYS A 8 22.74 6.40 57.81
CA LYS A 8 22.50 7.22 56.62
C LYS A 8 23.63 7.08 55.59
N LEU A 9 24.89 7.16 56.02
CA LEU A 9 26.07 7.05 55.15
C LEU A 9 26.10 5.69 54.42
N VAL A 10 25.89 4.59 55.13
CA VAL A 10 25.83 3.24 54.54
C VAL A 10 24.67 3.10 53.54
N ARG A 11 23.51 3.73 53.78
CA ARG A 11 22.40 3.74 52.81
C ARG A 11 22.77 4.50 51.54
N SER A 12 23.45 5.65 51.67
CA SER A 12 23.88 6.46 50.53
C SER A 12 24.88 5.72 49.63
N LEU A 13 25.96 5.17 50.21
CA LEU A 13 26.96 4.38 49.48
C LEU A 13 26.35 3.16 48.76
N ARG A 14 25.35 2.51 49.37
CA ARG A 14 24.64 1.38 48.77
C ARG A 14 23.71 1.79 47.61
N GLN A 15 23.25 3.04 47.60
CA GLN A 15 22.45 3.62 46.52
C GLN A 15 23.33 4.10 45.36
N GLU A 16 24.50 4.67 45.65
CA GLU A 16 25.51 5.03 44.64
C GLU A 16 26.08 3.78 43.95
N SER A 17 26.42 2.73 44.71
CA SER A 17 26.85 1.44 44.12
C SER A 17 25.79 0.82 43.19
N ARG A 18 24.49 1.02 43.46
CA ARG A 18 23.40 0.61 42.55
C ARG A 18 23.35 1.47 41.30
N ARG A 19 23.48 2.80 41.42
CA ARG A 19 23.55 3.72 40.26
C ARG A 19 24.75 3.41 39.36
N LEU A 20 25.92 3.15 39.94
CA LEU A 20 27.13 2.81 39.19
C LEU A 20 26.98 1.49 38.41
N ARG A 21 26.40 0.44 39.04
CA ARG A 21 26.10 -0.83 38.34
C ARG A 21 25.11 -0.64 37.19
N LEU A 22 24.07 0.19 37.39
CA LEU A 22 23.10 0.49 36.33
C LEU A 22 23.76 1.27 35.18
N LEU A 23 24.62 2.24 35.49
CA LEU A 23 25.39 2.99 34.49
C LEU A 23 26.30 2.06 33.67
N VAL A 24 27.02 1.15 34.33
CA VAL A 24 27.88 0.14 33.65
C VAL A 24 27.06 -0.79 32.77
N LEU A 25 25.85 -1.22 33.19
CA LEU A 25 24.95 -2.02 32.36
C LEU A 25 24.43 -1.24 31.13
N VAL A 26 24.06 0.03 31.29
CA VAL A 26 23.60 0.89 30.18
C VAL A 26 24.73 1.16 29.19
N ILE A 27 25.94 1.45 29.66
CA ILE A 27 27.12 1.62 28.81
C ILE A 27 27.47 0.31 28.09
N GLY A 28 27.45 -0.83 28.79
CA GLY A 28 27.69 -2.15 28.19
C GLY A 28 26.67 -2.48 27.10
N PHE A 29 25.38 -2.26 27.36
CA PHE A 29 24.33 -2.47 26.36
C PHE A 29 24.47 -1.53 25.16
N PHE A 30 24.80 -0.25 25.39
CA PHE A 30 25.08 0.72 24.33
C PHE A 30 26.27 0.30 23.45
N LEU A 31 27.38 -0.15 24.07
CA LEU A 31 28.56 -0.63 23.33
C LEU A 31 28.28 -1.90 22.53
N VAL A 32 27.53 -2.86 23.08
CA VAL A 32 27.10 -4.06 22.33
C VAL A 32 26.19 -3.67 21.16
N THR A 33 25.23 -2.77 21.38
CA THR A 33 24.32 -2.28 20.32
C THR A 33 25.08 -1.53 19.22
N LEU A 34 26.02 -0.66 19.59
CA LEU A 34 26.87 0.07 18.65
C LEU A 34 27.74 -0.89 17.84
N THR A 35 28.37 -1.88 18.49
CA THR A 35 29.19 -2.89 17.81
C THR A 35 28.35 -3.75 16.85
N PHE A 36 27.13 -4.12 17.25
CA PHE A 36 26.19 -4.83 16.38
C PHE A 36 25.79 -3.98 15.16
N VAL A 37 25.56 -2.67 15.32
CA VAL A 37 25.26 -1.75 14.21
C VAL A 37 26.48 -1.61 13.27
N VAL A 38 27.68 -1.40 13.80
CA VAL A 38 28.93 -1.33 13.02
C VAL A 38 29.13 -2.58 12.16
N LEU A 39 28.98 -3.77 12.75
CA LEU A 39 29.22 -5.04 12.07
C LEU A 39 28.09 -5.44 11.11
N SER A 40 26.84 -5.09 11.42
CA SER A 40 25.68 -5.46 10.58
C SER A 40 25.40 -4.46 9.45
N LYS A 41 25.83 -3.21 9.60
CA LYS A 41 25.57 -2.10 8.65
C LYS A 41 26.71 -1.05 8.70
N PRO A 42 27.89 -1.32 8.12
CA PRO A 42 29.01 -0.38 8.12
C PRO A 42 28.64 1.00 7.53
N ASP A 43 27.82 1.01 6.48
CA ASP A 43 27.44 2.23 5.74
C ASP A 43 26.58 3.19 6.58
N ALA A 44 25.84 2.68 7.58
CA ALA A 44 24.88 3.47 8.35
C ALA A 44 25.52 4.54 9.25
N LEU A 45 26.82 4.43 9.54
CA LEU A 45 27.56 5.40 10.35
C LEU A 45 28.21 6.51 9.51
N LEU A 46 28.62 6.23 8.27
CA LEU A 46 29.29 7.21 7.41
C LEU A 46 28.37 8.39 7.04
N PHE A 47 27.08 8.13 6.84
CA PHE A 47 26.09 9.17 6.51
C PHE A 47 25.75 10.15 7.66
N ASN A 48 26.15 9.87 8.91
CA ASN A 48 25.81 10.71 10.06
C ASN A 48 26.92 11.70 10.49
N LEU A 49 28.10 11.67 9.85
CA LEU A 49 29.24 12.52 10.25
C LEU A 49 29.66 13.56 9.19
N ASN A 50 29.41 13.33 7.90
CA ASN A 50 29.83 14.25 6.83
C ASN A 50 28.72 15.25 6.44
N GLY A 51 28.52 16.26 7.28
CA GLY A 51 27.72 17.44 6.92
C GLY A 51 28.49 18.39 6.00
N ARG A 52 28.01 18.55 4.74
CA ARG A 52 28.57 19.37 3.65
C ARG A 52 29.91 18.91 3.06
N LEU A 53 29.89 18.53 1.78
CA LEU A 53 30.89 18.91 0.79
C LEU A 53 30.20 19.19 -0.56
N SER A 54 30.92 19.72 -1.54
CA SER A 54 30.36 20.31 -2.77
C SER A 54 29.96 19.26 -3.82
N VAL A 55 29.17 19.71 -4.80
CA VAL A 55 29.02 19.04 -6.10
C VAL A 55 30.36 19.07 -6.83
N ASP A 56 31.01 17.92 -6.95
CA ASP A 56 31.48 17.32 -8.21
C ASP A 56 32.03 15.89 -7.93
N GLU A 57 32.40 15.16 -8.99
CA GLU A 57 32.96 13.79 -8.99
C GLU A 57 32.03 12.65 -8.49
N ALA A 58 31.38 11.96 -9.43
CA ALA A 58 30.61 10.73 -9.17
C ALA A 58 31.50 9.46 -9.28
N PRO A 59 31.54 8.58 -8.27
CA PRO A 59 32.20 7.28 -8.39
C PRO A 59 31.49 6.35 -9.39
N ARG A 60 32.26 5.69 -10.27
CA ARG A 60 31.71 4.70 -11.22
C ARG A 60 31.35 3.39 -10.51
N SER A 61 30.36 2.69 -11.08
CA SER A 61 29.85 1.40 -10.63
C SER A 61 30.94 0.34 -10.43
N LEU A 62 30.97 -0.30 -9.25
CA LEU A 62 31.74 -1.51 -8.98
C LEU A 62 31.11 -2.72 -9.71
N LEU A 63 31.54 -2.96 -10.95
CA LEU A 63 31.27 -4.22 -11.64
C LEU A 63 32.21 -5.31 -11.11
N ILE A 64 31.63 -6.38 -10.56
CA ILE A 64 32.36 -7.60 -10.22
C ILE A 64 32.77 -8.28 -11.53
N ARG A 65 34.05 -8.22 -11.87
CA ARG A 65 34.66 -9.07 -12.90
C ARG A 65 35.18 -10.35 -12.24
N GLN A 66 34.64 -11.50 -12.63
CA GLN A 66 35.36 -12.77 -12.47
C GLN A 66 36.59 -12.75 -13.38
N ALA A 67 37.69 -13.33 -12.91
CA ALA A 67 38.89 -13.50 -13.72
C ALA A 67 38.75 -14.74 -14.61
N THR A 68 39.03 -14.55 -15.90
CA THR A 68 39.43 -15.61 -16.84
C THR A 68 40.55 -15.01 -17.69
N ASP A 69 41.70 -15.68 -17.71
CA ASP A 69 42.92 -15.18 -18.35
C ASP A 69 43.03 -15.59 -19.83
N ALA A 70 43.96 -14.94 -20.52
CA ALA A 70 44.58 -15.35 -21.78
C ALA A 70 43.68 -15.45 -23.04
N ASP A 71 43.67 -14.33 -23.77
CA ASP A 71 44.18 -14.22 -25.15
C ASP A 71 43.79 -15.29 -26.20
N ALA A 72 43.15 -14.83 -27.29
CA ALA A 72 42.92 -15.61 -28.49
C ALA A 72 42.80 -14.70 -29.73
N THR A 73 43.83 -14.68 -30.57
CA THR A 73 43.78 -14.04 -31.90
C THR A 73 43.98 -15.04 -33.04
N ALA A 74 43.15 -14.90 -34.07
CA ALA A 74 43.34 -15.35 -35.46
C ALA A 74 43.27 -16.86 -35.80
N ASP A 75 42.17 -17.16 -36.52
CA ASP A 75 42.09 -17.92 -37.78
C ASP A 75 41.90 -19.47 -37.77
N PRO A 76 41.02 -20.04 -38.65
CA PRO A 76 40.65 -21.45 -38.60
C PRO A 76 41.16 -22.30 -39.78
N ALA A 77 41.92 -23.37 -39.52
CA ALA A 77 42.18 -24.40 -40.53
C ALA A 77 42.51 -25.79 -39.96
N GLN A 78 42.08 -26.82 -40.70
CA GLN A 78 42.55 -28.23 -40.69
C GLN A 78 42.19 -29.16 -39.50
N ARG A 79 41.48 -30.25 -39.87
CA ARG A 79 41.78 -31.68 -39.58
C ARG A 79 41.98 -32.14 -38.13
N SER A 80 41.47 -33.28 -37.62
CA SER A 80 40.43 -34.27 -37.98
C SER A 80 40.81 -35.59 -37.26
N ALA A 81 39.82 -36.28 -36.68
CA ALA A 81 39.84 -37.70 -36.28
C ALA A 81 40.64 -38.15 -35.03
N ALA A 82 40.14 -39.27 -34.46
CA ALA A 82 40.64 -40.06 -33.33
C ALA A 82 40.56 -39.42 -31.91
N ALA A 83 40.32 -40.18 -30.82
CA ALA A 83 39.66 -41.49 -30.65
C ALA A 83 39.37 -41.79 -29.15
N GLN A 84 38.36 -42.64 -28.88
CA GLN A 84 38.22 -43.57 -27.74
C GLN A 84 38.03 -43.05 -26.28
N ASP A 85 36.92 -43.47 -25.66
CA ASP A 85 36.78 -43.73 -24.21
C ASP A 85 37.75 -44.83 -23.74
N PRO A 86 38.09 -44.91 -22.44
CA PRO A 86 37.42 -45.95 -21.62
C PRO A 86 37.11 -45.60 -20.14
N LYS A 87 36.02 -46.19 -19.64
CA LYS A 87 35.80 -46.60 -18.23
C LYS A 87 36.10 -48.12 -18.09
N PRO A 88 35.96 -48.80 -16.91
CA PRO A 88 35.76 -48.35 -15.51
C PRO A 88 36.83 -48.94 -14.55
N LEU A 89 36.67 -48.77 -13.22
CA LEU A 89 36.46 -49.88 -12.25
C LEU A 89 36.37 -49.38 -10.79
N ASP A 90 35.86 -50.25 -9.92
CA ASP A 90 35.18 -49.92 -8.66
C ASP A 90 35.93 -50.37 -7.37
N ASP A 91 35.29 -50.09 -6.22
CA ASP A 91 35.29 -50.85 -4.95
C ASP A 91 36.34 -50.67 -3.81
N PHE A 92 35.84 -51.06 -2.63
CA PHE A 92 36.41 -51.28 -1.29
C PHE A 92 36.56 -50.09 -0.30
N GLU A 93 35.59 -50.01 0.63
CA GLU A 93 35.68 -50.38 2.07
C GLU A 93 37.07 -50.23 2.77
N ASP A 94 37.20 -49.93 4.07
CA ASP A 94 36.32 -50.18 5.21
C ASP A 94 36.74 -49.37 6.49
N ALA A 95 36.04 -49.59 7.60
CA ALA A 95 36.52 -49.56 9.01
C ALA A 95 36.89 -48.21 9.68
N GLU A 96 36.67 -47.99 10.99
CA GLU A 96 35.67 -48.55 11.94
C GLU A 96 35.66 -47.69 13.25
N ALA A 97 34.85 -48.09 14.24
CA ALA A 97 35.05 -47.90 15.69
C ALA A 97 34.88 -46.49 16.34
N ASN A 98 34.45 -46.37 17.61
CA ASN A 98 33.48 -47.18 18.40
C ASN A 98 33.05 -46.42 19.70
N ALA A 99 32.19 -47.07 20.51
CA ALA A 99 31.67 -46.73 21.85
C ALA A 99 30.34 -45.93 21.89
N LYS A 100 29.21 -46.47 22.39
CA LYS A 100 28.87 -47.07 23.72
C LYS A 100 28.68 -46.01 24.82
N ALA A 101 27.63 -46.05 25.67
CA ALA A 101 26.41 -46.88 25.75
C ALA A 101 25.37 -46.13 26.66
N THR A 102 24.28 -46.64 27.25
CA THR A 102 23.83 -48.02 27.58
C THR A 102 22.35 -48.02 27.99
N THR A 103 21.57 -49.03 27.58
CA THR A 103 20.34 -49.56 28.25
C THR A 103 19.12 -48.61 28.45
N LYS A 104 17.87 -49.08 28.64
CA LYS A 104 17.42 -50.43 29.00
C LYS A 104 16.00 -50.78 28.47
N ASP A 105 15.88 -51.99 27.89
CA ASP A 105 14.87 -53.07 28.09
C ASP A 105 13.38 -52.72 28.38
N SER A 106 12.36 -53.47 27.91
CA SER A 106 12.31 -54.63 26.99
C SER A 106 10.84 -55.01 26.65
N GLU A 107 10.63 -55.71 25.51
CA GLU A 107 9.73 -56.90 25.28
C GLU A 107 8.23 -56.84 25.70
N GLU A 108 7.23 -57.56 25.15
CA GLU A 108 6.91 -58.34 23.93
C GLU A 108 5.37 -58.66 24.00
N ARG A 109 4.58 -59.37 23.15
CA ARG A 109 4.61 -60.14 21.86
C ARG A 109 3.12 -60.14 21.33
N ALA A 110 2.62 -60.73 20.24
CA ALA A 110 3.12 -61.55 19.12
C ALA A 110 2.14 -61.52 17.90
N HIS A 111 2.51 -62.25 16.83
CA HIS A 111 1.64 -63.00 15.90
C HIS A 111 0.45 -62.36 15.14
N THR A 112 0.76 -61.82 13.95
CA THR A 112 0.44 -62.40 12.62
C THR A 112 -0.78 -63.34 12.44
N VAL A 113 -1.59 -63.15 11.36
CA VAL A 113 -1.70 -64.08 10.18
C VAL A 113 -2.86 -63.72 9.20
N ARG A 114 -2.53 -63.67 7.89
CA ARG A 114 -3.36 -63.87 6.65
C ARG A 114 -4.51 -62.91 6.24
N ASP A 115 -4.23 -62.22 5.13
CA ASP A 115 -5.07 -62.00 3.92
C ASP A 115 -5.53 -63.36 3.29
N PRO A 116 -6.58 -63.45 2.42
CA PRO A 116 -6.35 -63.14 1.00
C PRO A 116 -7.56 -62.71 0.11
N GLN A 117 -7.20 -62.23 -1.10
CA GLN A 117 -7.94 -62.19 -2.38
C GLN A 117 -9.06 -61.13 -2.57
N GLN A 118 -9.11 -60.21 -3.54
CA GLN A 118 -8.45 -59.93 -4.85
C GLN A 118 -9.36 -60.13 -6.09
N SER A 119 -9.21 -59.25 -7.10
CA SER A 119 -9.86 -59.19 -8.42
C SER A 119 -11.18 -58.39 -8.46
N GLY A 120 -11.44 -57.51 -9.45
CA GLY A 120 -10.61 -57.16 -10.62
C GLY A 120 -11.05 -55.88 -11.34
N LYS A 121 -10.22 -55.39 -12.27
CA LYS A 121 -10.39 -54.11 -13.01
C LYS A 121 -11.48 -54.17 -14.08
N LYS A 122 -12.11 -53.01 -14.39
CA LYS A 122 -12.20 -52.47 -15.77
C LYS A 122 -12.83 -51.06 -15.88
N GLU A 123 -12.16 -50.21 -16.64
CA GLU A 123 -12.69 -49.10 -17.47
C GLU A 123 -12.94 -49.64 -18.91
N PRO A 124 -13.52 -48.92 -19.92
CA PRO A 124 -13.36 -47.47 -20.18
C PRO A 124 -14.54 -46.69 -20.85
N GLU A 125 -14.25 -45.40 -21.12
CA GLU A 125 -14.68 -44.53 -22.25
C GLU A 125 -16.16 -44.22 -22.61
N SER A 126 -16.46 -42.91 -22.49
CA SER A 126 -17.05 -41.96 -23.48
C SER A 126 -18.25 -42.32 -24.39
N ARG A 127 -19.16 -41.34 -24.55
CA ARG A 127 -19.91 -41.06 -25.80
C ARG A 127 -20.52 -39.65 -25.82
N LEU A 128 -20.87 -39.17 -27.02
CA LEU A 128 -21.42 -37.85 -27.35
C LEU A 128 -22.89 -37.97 -27.84
N LEU A 129 -23.50 -36.81 -28.19
CA LEU A 129 -24.90 -36.57 -28.62
C LEU A 129 -25.87 -36.36 -27.44
N GLY A 130 -26.89 -35.48 -27.52
CA GLY A 130 -27.28 -34.59 -28.63
C GLY A 130 -28.32 -33.53 -28.20
N SER A 131 -28.73 -32.67 -29.14
CA SER A 131 -29.57 -31.47 -28.88
C SER A 131 -31.00 -31.78 -28.41
N GLY A 132 -31.52 -30.96 -27.48
CA GLY A 132 -32.93 -30.90 -27.10
C GLY A 132 -33.23 -29.63 -26.28
N GLY A 133 -34.20 -28.83 -26.71
CA GLY A 133 -34.59 -27.59 -26.02
C GLY A 133 -35.75 -27.79 -25.04
N GLY A 134 -35.78 -26.99 -23.97
CA GLY A 134 -36.87 -26.96 -22.98
C GLY A 134 -36.79 -25.68 -22.14
N GLU A 135 -37.94 -25.11 -21.80
CA GLU A 135 -38.04 -23.84 -21.07
C GLU A 135 -37.73 -24.02 -19.57
N GLY A 136 -37.06 -23.05 -18.95
CA GLY A 136 -36.64 -23.15 -17.55
C GLY A 136 -36.37 -21.81 -16.86
N GLU A 137 -37.23 -21.46 -15.91
CA GLU A 137 -37.09 -20.51 -14.79
C GLU A 137 -36.10 -19.33 -14.87
N LYS A 138 -36.64 -18.11 -14.75
CA LYS A 138 -35.88 -16.91 -14.36
C LYS A 138 -35.38 -17.01 -12.91
N LYS A 139 -34.24 -17.67 -12.67
CA LYS A 139 -33.52 -17.57 -11.39
C LYS A 139 -32.68 -16.28 -11.37
N GLY A 140 -33.06 -15.34 -10.52
CA GLY A 140 -32.43 -14.03 -10.43
C GLY A 140 -30.97 -14.11 -9.99
N HIS A 141 -30.08 -13.42 -10.70
CA HIS A 141 -28.69 -13.23 -10.25
C HIS A 141 -28.67 -12.42 -8.96
N ARG A 142 -28.60 -13.10 -7.82
CA ARG A 142 -28.25 -12.51 -6.52
C ARG A 142 -26.82 -11.98 -6.64
N LYS A 143 -26.69 -10.68 -6.93
CA LYS A 143 -25.41 -9.98 -7.08
C LYS A 143 -24.71 -9.96 -5.71
N VAL A 144 -23.84 -10.93 -5.46
CA VAL A 144 -23.09 -11.03 -4.20
C VAL A 144 -21.99 -9.98 -4.21
N THR A 145 -22.29 -8.81 -3.65
CA THR A 145 -21.29 -7.78 -3.37
C THR A 145 -20.36 -8.30 -2.28
N LEU A 146 -19.14 -8.69 -2.64
CA LEU A 146 -18.13 -9.07 -1.65
C LEU A 146 -17.75 -7.84 -0.82
N PRO A 147 -17.61 -7.95 0.52
CA PRO A 147 -17.31 -6.80 1.35
C PRO A 147 -15.89 -6.26 1.09
N THR A 148 -15.77 -4.94 0.95
CA THR A 148 -14.48 -4.23 1.00
C THR A 148 -13.81 -4.39 2.37
N VAL A 149 -12.49 -4.20 2.46
CA VAL A 149 -11.71 -4.26 3.72
C VAL A 149 -12.35 -3.42 4.84
N SER A 150 -12.96 -2.28 4.49
CA SER A 150 -13.67 -1.38 5.41
C SER A 150 -14.93 -1.95 6.08
N ASN A 151 -15.48 -3.09 5.62
CA ASN A 151 -16.70 -3.67 6.19
C ASN A 151 -16.44 -4.62 7.36
N TYR A 152 -15.18 -4.97 7.66
CA TYR A 152 -14.84 -5.88 8.76
C TYR A 152 -14.91 -5.24 10.17
N THR A 153 -15.28 -3.97 10.28
CA THR A 153 -15.36 -3.24 11.57
C THR A 153 -16.76 -2.79 11.96
N ILE A 154 -17.80 -3.05 11.15
CA ILE A 154 -19.19 -2.84 11.57
C ILE A 154 -19.57 -3.99 12.51
N ARG A 155 -19.63 -3.69 13.82
CA ARG A 155 -20.44 -4.45 14.77
C ARG A 155 -21.87 -3.93 14.72
N ASP A 156 -22.83 -4.85 14.84
CA ASP A 156 -24.24 -4.52 14.81
C ASP A 156 -24.62 -3.61 15.99
N ALA A 157 -25.25 -2.49 15.66
CA ALA A 157 -26.02 -1.68 16.60
C ALA A 157 -27.48 -1.77 16.16
N GLU A 158 -28.28 -2.52 16.91
CA GLU A 158 -29.72 -2.59 16.71
C GLU A 158 -30.36 -1.24 17.08
N ASP A 159 -31.06 -0.62 16.14
CA ASP A 159 -32.18 0.27 16.47
C ASP A 159 -33.21 0.20 15.33
N GLY A 160 -34.48 0.05 15.68
CA GLY A 160 -35.52 -0.44 14.78
C GLY A 160 -36.42 0.63 14.15
N ASP A 161 -36.99 0.28 13.00
CA ASP A 161 -38.20 0.82 12.36
C ASP A 161 -38.70 2.23 12.76
N ASN A 162 -38.76 3.12 11.77
CA ASN A 162 -40.04 3.37 11.08
C ASN A 162 -39.86 4.24 9.82
N ALA A 163 -40.11 3.67 8.63
CA ALA A 163 -40.12 4.41 7.37
C ALA A 163 -41.25 3.93 6.43
N LYS A 164 -42.48 4.43 6.64
CA LYS A 164 -43.59 4.21 5.70
C LYS A 164 -43.60 5.29 4.61
N GLN A 165 -42.99 4.92 3.49
CA GLN A 165 -43.46 5.14 2.12
C GLN A 165 -44.58 6.19 1.92
N GLN A 166 -44.27 7.25 1.18
CA GLN A 166 -45.16 7.66 0.09
C GLN A 166 -44.36 8.28 -1.07
N ASP A 167 -44.82 7.99 -2.28
CA ASP A 167 -44.20 8.37 -3.56
C ASP A 167 -45.17 9.30 -4.30
N SER A 168 -44.69 10.44 -4.78
CA SER A 168 -45.40 11.31 -5.73
C SER A 168 -44.50 12.44 -6.23
N ARG A 169 -44.10 12.36 -7.50
CA ARG A 169 -43.72 13.55 -8.28
C ARG A 169 -44.98 14.29 -8.71
N PRO A 170 -44.88 15.62 -8.88
CA PRO A 170 -45.41 16.26 -10.07
C PRO A 170 -44.28 16.86 -10.90
N GLU A 171 -44.37 16.71 -12.21
CA GLU A 171 -43.48 17.40 -13.15
C GLU A 171 -43.93 18.85 -13.32
N THR A 172 -42.99 19.77 -13.54
CA THR A 172 -43.30 21.12 -14.00
C THR A 172 -42.15 21.63 -14.85
N GLU A 173 -42.38 21.69 -16.17
CA GLU A 173 -41.46 22.37 -17.07
C GLU A 173 -41.39 23.85 -16.69
N ASN A 174 -40.18 24.43 -16.74
CA ASN A 174 -40.05 25.89 -16.73
C ASN A 174 -38.98 26.32 -17.73
N LYS A 175 -39.33 27.34 -18.52
CA LYS A 175 -38.69 27.66 -19.79
C LYS A 175 -37.61 28.72 -19.58
N LEU A 176 -36.34 28.40 -19.87
CA LEU A 176 -35.27 29.40 -19.84
C LEU A 176 -35.42 30.40 -20.99
N GLU A 177 -35.56 31.68 -20.64
CA GLU A 177 -35.23 32.80 -21.52
C GLU A 177 -33.96 33.46 -20.98
N MET A 178 -32.87 33.44 -21.76
CA MET A 178 -31.59 34.02 -21.34
C MET A 178 -31.52 35.52 -21.67
N VAL A 179 -31.49 36.35 -20.64
CA VAL A 179 -31.10 37.76 -20.75
C VAL A 179 -29.68 37.93 -20.21
N ALA A 180 -28.72 38.15 -21.10
CA ALA A 180 -27.31 38.26 -20.74
C ALA A 180 -26.97 39.64 -20.12
N GLY A 181 -27.21 39.78 -18.81
CA GLY A 181 -26.71 40.90 -18.01
C GLY A 181 -25.29 40.65 -17.52
N LYS A 182 -24.41 41.66 -17.57
CA LYS A 182 -23.11 41.62 -16.87
C LYS A 182 -23.34 41.89 -15.39
N SER A 183 -23.16 40.87 -14.55
CA SER A 183 -23.11 41.03 -13.08
C SER A 183 -21.76 41.59 -12.63
N ASP A 184 -21.77 42.31 -11.51
CA ASP A 184 -20.57 42.82 -10.85
C ASP A 184 -20.06 41.79 -9.82
N GLY A 185 -18.74 41.72 -9.60
CA GLY A 185 -18.09 40.64 -8.85
C GLY A 185 -18.51 40.56 -7.36
N SER A 186 -18.98 41.68 -6.80
CA SER A 186 -19.54 41.76 -5.45
C SER A 186 -20.84 40.94 -5.30
N GLN A 187 -21.71 40.98 -6.32
CA GLN A 187 -23.01 40.30 -6.26
C GLN A 187 -22.86 38.78 -6.33
N GLN A 188 -21.89 38.26 -7.08
CA GLN A 188 -21.64 36.81 -7.08
C GLN A 188 -21.23 36.33 -5.68
N GLN A 189 -20.33 37.08 -5.02
CA GLN A 189 -19.82 36.73 -3.70
C GLN A 189 -20.89 36.78 -2.60
N ASP A 190 -21.77 37.80 -2.58
CA ASP A 190 -22.88 37.89 -1.63
C ASP A 190 -23.88 36.73 -1.77
N TRP A 191 -24.09 36.20 -2.99
CA TRP A 191 -25.00 35.08 -3.23
C TRP A 191 -24.35 33.72 -2.91
N ASP A 192 -23.06 33.54 -3.24
CA ASP A 192 -22.31 32.33 -2.90
C ASP A 192 -22.20 32.14 -1.36
N ASP A 193 -21.93 33.22 -0.62
CA ASP A 193 -21.90 33.21 0.86
C ASP A 193 -23.30 32.96 1.46
N ALA A 194 -24.38 33.47 0.82
CA ALA A 194 -25.76 33.22 1.25
C ALA A 194 -26.21 31.76 1.02
N GLU A 195 -25.82 31.15 -0.11
CA GLU A 195 -26.08 29.74 -0.36
C GLU A 195 -25.31 28.86 0.64
N TRP A 196 -24.03 29.17 0.87
CA TRP A 196 -23.21 28.43 1.86
C TRP A 196 -23.76 28.58 3.29
N GLY A 197 -24.28 29.75 3.63
CA GLY A 197 -24.97 30.02 4.89
C GLY A 197 -26.15 29.09 5.18
N SER A 198 -26.68 28.37 4.17
CA SER A 198 -27.76 27.38 4.33
C SER A 198 -27.30 25.92 4.43
N LYS A 199 -26.10 25.58 3.91
CA LYS A 199 -25.58 24.20 3.87
C LYS A 199 -25.07 23.76 5.25
N PRO A 200 -25.22 22.48 5.67
CA PRO A 200 -24.67 21.98 6.94
C PRO A 200 -23.14 22.10 6.95
N LEU A 201 -22.53 22.24 8.13
CA LEU A 201 -21.08 22.41 8.26
C LEU A 201 -20.29 21.13 7.90
N CYS A 202 -20.94 19.96 7.91
CA CYS A 202 -20.32 18.66 7.72
C CYS A 202 -21.16 17.71 6.88
N ASP A 203 -20.51 16.95 5.98
CA ASP A 203 -21.07 15.80 5.29
C ASP A 203 -20.52 14.49 5.91
N PHE A 204 -21.43 13.73 6.52
CA PHE A 204 -21.20 12.42 7.10
C PHE A 204 -21.94 11.31 6.32
N SER A 205 -22.43 11.58 5.09
CA SER A 205 -23.13 10.59 4.24
C SER A 205 -22.19 9.55 3.62
N ASN A 206 -20.95 9.94 3.32
CA ASN A 206 -19.91 9.09 2.76
C ASN A 206 -19.48 7.98 3.75
N PHE A 207 -19.29 6.75 3.26
CA PHE A 207 -18.95 5.60 4.11
C PHE A 207 -17.46 5.52 4.51
N ARG A 208 -16.56 6.13 3.72
CA ARG A 208 -15.10 6.06 3.92
C ARG A 208 -14.55 7.22 4.77
N ALA A 209 -15.11 8.41 4.61
CA ALA A 209 -14.65 9.63 5.27
C ALA A 209 -15.82 10.46 5.81
N ASN A 210 -15.55 11.23 6.87
CA ASN A 210 -16.35 12.38 7.28
C ASN A 210 -15.56 13.64 6.87
N VAL A 211 -16.24 14.63 6.27
CA VAL A 211 -15.61 15.90 5.87
C VAL A 211 -16.48 17.07 6.31
N CYS A 212 -15.86 18.17 6.74
CA CYS A 212 -16.55 19.42 7.03
C CYS A 212 -15.96 20.55 6.19
N GLU A 213 -16.76 21.16 5.32
CA GLU A 213 -16.38 22.34 4.53
C GLU A 213 -17.15 23.57 5.00
N MET A 214 -16.44 24.68 5.15
CA MET A 214 -16.97 25.95 5.64
C MET A 214 -16.44 27.09 4.77
N ARG A 215 -17.33 27.94 4.25
CA ARG A 215 -17.00 29.21 3.58
C ARG A 215 -17.66 30.36 4.34
N GLY A 216 -16.87 31.39 4.64
CA GLY A 216 -17.23 32.49 5.55
C GLY A 216 -16.22 32.68 6.69
N ASN A 217 -16.61 33.35 7.77
CA ASN A 217 -15.69 33.77 8.84
C ASN A 217 -15.36 32.59 9.80
N ILE A 218 -14.17 32.01 9.71
CA ILE A 218 -13.83 30.75 10.42
C ILE A 218 -12.67 30.95 11.41
N ARG A 219 -12.71 30.23 12.54
CA ARG A 219 -11.65 30.17 13.57
C ARG A 219 -11.19 28.74 13.79
N ILE A 220 -9.93 28.43 13.48
CA ILE A 220 -9.29 27.15 13.85
C ILE A 220 -8.43 27.40 15.09
N HIS A 221 -8.68 26.66 16.17
CA HIS A 221 -8.04 26.85 17.47
C HIS A 221 -7.40 25.51 17.93
N PRO A 222 -6.13 25.24 17.56
CA PRO A 222 -5.52 23.92 17.71
C PRO A 222 -5.40 23.48 19.17
N ASN A 223 -5.02 24.39 20.07
CA ASN A 223 -5.00 24.21 21.54
C ASN A 223 -6.34 23.76 22.17
N ALA A 224 -7.45 23.81 21.43
CA ALA A 224 -8.78 23.37 21.89
C ALA A 224 -9.40 22.30 20.97
N SER A 225 -8.61 21.74 20.04
CA SER A 225 -9.05 20.80 19.00
C SER A 225 -10.37 21.22 18.32
N SER A 226 -10.56 22.51 18.06
CA SER A 226 -11.86 23.02 17.60
C SER A 226 -11.74 23.95 16.39
N VAL A 227 -12.69 23.79 15.47
CA VAL A 227 -12.95 24.70 14.35
C VAL A 227 -14.32 25.32 14.55
N MET A 228 -14.41 26.64 14.45
CA MET A 228 -15.63 27.38 14.73
C MET A 228 -16.01 28.20 13.49
N TYR A 229 -17.19 27.94 12.94
CA TYR A 229 -17.84 28.80 11.98
C TYR A 229 -18.53 29.95 12.72
N MET A 230 -18.21 31.21 12.38
CA MET A 230 -18.70 32.37 13.12
C MET A 230 -20.04 32.88 12.58
N GLU A 231 -21.09 32.60 13.35
CA GLU A 231 -22.47 32.97 13.05
C GLU A 231 -22.76 34.45 13.37
N PRO A 232 -23.51 35.17 12.50
CA PRO A 232 -24.06 36.48 12.86
C PRO A 232 -25.08 36.35 14.00
N ALA A 233 -25.26 37.43 14.77
CA ALA A 233 -26.13 37.43 15.95
C ALA A 233 -27.58 37.00 15.66
N SER A 234 -28.08 37.28 14.46
CA SER A 234 -29.42 36.93 13.95
C SER A 234 -29.60 35.44 13.60
N SER A 235 -28.52 34.69 13.38
CA SER A 235 -28.60 33.30 12.94
C SER A 235 -29.20 32.37 14.01
N LYS A 236 -29.80 31.27 13.55
CA LYS A 236 -30.33 30.19 14.40
C LYS A 236 -29.54 28.88 14.30
N ARG A 237 -28.44 28.83 13.52
CA ARG A 237 -27.60 27.64 13.44
C ARG A 237 -27.00 27.32 14.81
N ASN A 238 -27.06 26.05 15.20
CA ASN A 238 -26.49 25.52 16.43
C ASN A 238 -25.98 24.08 16.18
N GLU A 239 -25.02 23.97 15.26
CA GLU A 239 -24.37 22.72 14.88
C GLU A 239 -23.13 22.46 15.73
N LEU A 240 -22.95 21.20 16.13
CA LEU A 240 -21.74 20.70 16.78
C LEU A 240 -21.49 19.28 16.26
N TRP A 241 -20.33 19.10 15.64
CA TRP A 241 -19.87 17.86 15.02
C TRP A 241 -18.53 17.43 15.64
N LYS A 242 -18.35 16.12 15.79
CA LYS A 242 -17.09 15.50 16.20
C LYS A 242 -16.60 14.60 15.08
N LEU A 243 -15.36 14.78 14.64
CA LEU A 243 -14.72 13.92 13.64
C LEU A 243 -13.23 13.75 13.89
N LYS A 244 -12.70 12.63 13.43
CA LYS A 244 -11.27 12.37 13.30
C LYS A 244 -10.95 12.55 11.81
N PRO A 245 -10.08 13.50 11.41
CA PRO A 245 -9.96 13.91 10.01
C PRO A 245 -9.04 12.97 9.21
N TYR A 246 -9.44 11.69 9.13
CA TYR A 246 -8.72 10.58 8.49
C TYR A 246 -9.74 9.66 7.76
N PRO A 247 -9.51 9.25 6.51
CA PRO A 247 -10.49 8.53 5.69
C PRO A 247 -10.56 7.01 5.96
N ARG A 248 -10.75 6.64 7.23
CA ARG A 248 -11.03 5.28 7.72
C ARG A 248 -12.23 5.29 8.69
N LYS A 249 -13.34 5.87 8.25
CA LYS A 249 -14.59 5.90 9.02
C LYS A 249 -15.03 4.49 9.41
N GLY A 250 -15.41 4.31 10.67
CA GLY A 250 -15.79 3.01 11.23
C GLY A 250 -14.62 2.09 11.61
N ASP A 251 -13.37 2.45 11.32
CA ASP A 251 -12.20 1.67 11.74
C ASP A 251 -11.70 2.16 13.12
N GLU A 252 -12.21 1.56 14.19
CA GLU A 252 -11.80 1.90 15.56
C GLU A 252 -10.30 1.69 15.80
N LEU A 253 -9.66 0.71 15.14
CA LEU A 253 -8.25 0.40 15.33
C LEU A 253 -7.36 1.48 14.72
N CYS A 254 -7.65 1.91 13.49
CA CYS A 254 -6.97 3.03 12.85
C CYS A 254 -7.25 4.35 13.59
N LEU A 255 -8.53 4.64 13.84
CA LEU A 255 -8.97 5.92 14.43
C LEU A 255 -8.61 6.05 15.92
N SER A 256 -8.28 4.98 16.63
CA SER A 256 -7.83 5.02 18.03
C SER A 256 -6.65 5.98 18.26
N LYS A 257 -5.79 6.18 17.25
CA LYS A 257 -4.57 7.00 17.29
C LYS A 257 -4.76 8.44 16.81
N VAL A 258 -5.89 8.75 16.18
CA VAL A 258 -6.12 10.03 15.50
C VAL A 258 -6.79 11.03 16.46
N THR A 259 -6.29 12.27 16.49
CA THR A 259 -6.89 13.37 17.25
C THR A 259 -8.32 13.64 16.78
N GLU A 260 -9.27 13.70 17.72
CA GLU A 260 -10.64 14.12 17.44
C GLU A 260 -10.74 15.66 17.46
N LEU A 261 -11.40 16.22 16.45
CA LEU A 261 -11.71 17.63 16.32
C LEU A 261 -13.20 17.89 16.51
N THR A 262 -13.53 19.04 17.10
CA THR A 262 -14.90 19.55 17.26
C THR A 262 -15.16 20.72 16.33
N VAL A 263 -15.92 20.48 15.26
CA VAL A 263 -16.41 21.52 14.33
C VAL A 263 -17.75 22.03 14.83
N LYS A 264 -17.94 23.36 14.92
CA LYS A 264 -19.20 23.93 15.45
C LYS A 264 -19.54 25.30 14.88
N SER A 265 -20.82 25.65 14.90
CA SER A 265 -21.26 27.05 14.77
C SER A 265 -21.07 27.79 16.11
N SER A 266 -20.56 29.02 16.10
CA SER A 266 -20.37 29.83 17.30
C SER A 266 -20.73 31.29 17.08
N LYS A 267 -21.26 31.95 18.13
CA LYS A 267 -21.41 33.42 18.20
C LYS A 267 -20.32 34.10 19.05
N VAL A 268 -19.45 33.31 19.67
CA VAL A 268 -18.30 33.77 20.46
C VAL A 268 -17.02 33.36 19.74
N ALA A 269 -16.20 34.34 19.35
CA ALA A 269 -14.93 34.10 18.70
C ALA A 269 -13.78 34.15 19.72
N PRO A 270 -12.79 33.25 19.65
CA PRO A 270 -11.44 33.56 20.11
C PRO A 270 -10.83 34.67 19.23
N GLU A 271 -9.94 35.48 19.80
CA GLU A 271 -9.18 36.48 19.04
C GLU A 271 -8.23 35.83 18.03
N CYS A 272 -8.02 36.48 16.90
CA CYS A 272 -7.12 36.02 15.85
C CYS A 272 -5.66 36.38 16.18
N THR A 273 -4.77 35.39 16.22
CA THR A 273 -3.32 35.65 16.22
C THR A 273 -2.71 35.52 14.82
N LYS A 274 -3.32 34.71 13.95
CA LYS A 274 -2.80 34.37 12.61
C LYS A 274 -3.93 34.43 11.57
N TYR A 275 -3.71 35.09 10.45
CA TYR A 275 -4.69 35.21 9.36
C TYR A 275 -4.17 34.51 8.10
N HIS A 276 -5.07 33.84 7.37
CA HIS A 276 -4.76 33.22 6.07
C HIS A 276 -5.73 33.74 5.02
N ASN A 277 -5.19 34.22 3.90
CA ASN A 277 -5.98 34.69 2.76
C ASN A 277 -6.34 33.55 1.78
N VAL A 278 -5.82 32.35 2.04
CA VAL A 278 -6.05 31.12 1.28
C VAL A 278 -6.90 30.13 2.10
N PRO A 279 -7.57 29.16 1.43
CA PRO A 279 -8.19 28.03 2.10
C PRO A 279 -7.23 27.25 3.01
N VAL A 280 -7.77 26.67 4.09
CA VAL A 280 -7.04 25.72 4.95
C VAL A 280 -7.63 24.32 4.85
N VAL A 281 -6.79 23.31 4.66
CA VAL A 281 -7.19 21.90 4.79
C VAL A 281 -6.56 21.33 6.07
N VAL A 282 -7.41 20.78 6.94
CA VAL A 282 -7.05 20.17 8.23
C VAL A 282 -7.21 18.65 8.15
N PHE A 283 -6.13 17.89 8.26
CA PHE A 283 -6.15 16.43 8.13
C PHE A 283 -5.14 15.74 9.06
N ALA A 284 -5.34 14.44 9.33
CA ALA A 284 -4.52 13.66 10.24
C ALA A 284 -3.47 12.78 9.54
N LEU A 285 -2.39 12.46 10.26
CA LEU A 285 -1.45 11.37 9.95
C LEU A 285 -1.43 10.31 11.08
N THR A 286 -0.54 9.32 11.00
CA THR A 286 -0.25 8.27 12.00
C THR A 286 -1.32 7.21 12.32
N GLY A 287 -2.46 7.18 11.62
CA GLY A 287 -3.41 6.06 11.67
C GLY A 287 -2.79 4.74 11.17
N TYR A 288 -2.78 4.58 9.84
CA TYR A 288 -2.08 3.51 9.11
C TYR A 288 -0.98 4.01 8.16
N THR A 289 -0.84 5.33 7.96
CA THR A 289 0.29 5.93 7.22
C THR A 289 1.63 5.41 7.74
N GLY A 290 2.46 4.90 6.84
CA GLY A 290 3.74 4.25 7.09
C GLY A 290 3.88 2.89 6.40
N ASN A 291 2.76 2.25 6.07
CA ASN A 291 2.72 1.30 4.95
C ASN A 291 2.51 2.09 3.65
N LEU A 292 3.29 1.77 2.60
CA LEU A 292 3.21 2.45 1.29
C LEU A 292 1.79 2.44 0.71
N PHE A 293 1.00 1.38 0.92
CA PHE A 293 -0.40 1.36 0.47
C PHE A 293 -1.21 2.48 1.13
N HIS A 294 -1.22 2.52 2.48
CA HIS A 294 -1.93 3.53 3.28
C HIS A 294 -1.39 4.95 3.10
N ASP A 295 -0.09 5.12 2.86
CA ASP A 295 0.47 6.43 2.47
C ASP A 295 -0.30 7.03 1.29
N PHE A 296 -0.67 6.21 0.31
CA PHE A 296 -1.42 6.67 -0.86
C PHE A 296 -2.94 6.66 -0.65
N THR A 297 -3.52 5.56 -0.18
CA THR A 297 -4.98 5.39 -0.11
C THR A 297 -5.66 6.10 1.07
N ASP A 298 -4.90 6.43 2.14
CA ASP A 298 -5.42 7.18 3.28
C ASP A 298 -4.99 8.65 3.31
N ALA A 299 -3.90 9.01 2.62
CA ALA A 299 -3.37 10.38 2.66
C ALA A 299 -3.18 10.99 1.26
N LEU A 300 -2.28 10.50 0.41
CA LEU A 300 -1.87 11.24 -0.80
C LEU A 300 -2.97 11.36 -1.88
N VAL A 301 -3.74 10.30 -2.13
CA VAL A 301 -4.87 10.35 -3.10
C VAL A 301 -6.01 11.22 -2.56
N PRO A 302 -6.48 11.07 -1.29
CA PRO A 302 -7.45 11.98 -0.70
C PRO A 302 -6.98 13.44 -0.62
N LEU A 303 -5.70 13.69 -0.31
CA LEU A 303 -5.13 15.04 -0.23
C LEU A 303 -5.05 15.69 -1.60
N PHE A 304 -4.60 14.97 -2.64
CA PHE A 304 -4.67 15.45 -4.03
C PHE A 304 -6.10 15.80 -4.43
N THR A 305 -7.06 14.91 -4.13
CA THR A 305 -8.50 15.12 -4.43
C THR A 305 -9.06 16.35 -3.71
N THR A 306 -8.59 16.65 -2.50
CA THR A 306 -9.07 17.76 -1.65
C THR A 306 -8.37 19.09 -1.95
N ALA A 307 -7.12 19.07 -2.42
CA ALA A 307 -6.28 20.27 -2.47
C ALA A 307 -5.99 20.79 -3.90
N SER A 308 -6.17 19.98 -4.93
CA SER A 308 -5.70 20.34 -6.29
C SER A 308 -6.51 21.45 -6.96
N GLU A 309 -7.75 21.70 -6.56
CA GLU A 309 -8.53 22.86 -7.05
C GLU A 309 -7.87 24.21 -6.71
N PHE A 310 -7.12 24.27 -5.59
CA PHE A 310 -6.47 25.49 -5.13
C PHE A 310 -5.14 25.79 -5.83
N ASN A 311 -4.64 24.89 -6.70
CA ASN A 311 -3.45 25.10 -7.52
C ASN A 311 -2.17 25.55 -6.76
N GLY A 312 -2.04 25.17 -5.49
CA GLY A 312 -0.94 25.57 -4.59
C GLY A 312 -1.32 26.63 -3.56
N GLU A 313 -2.40 27.39 -3.79
CA GLU A 313 -2.90 28.44 -2.90
C GLU A 313 -3.77 27.85 -1.79
N VAL A 314 -3.20 26.98 -0.97
CA VAL A 314 -3.85 26.29 0.16
C VAL A 314 -2.86 26.05 1.30
N GLN A 315 -3.28 26.27 2.54
CA GLN A 315 -2.45 26.05 3.74
C GLN A 315 -2.84 24.73 4.44
N PHE A 316 -1.85 23.87 4.69
CA PHE A 316 -2.06 22.61 5.40
C PHE A 316 -1.81 22.73 6.90
N LEU A 317 -2.79 22.29 7.70
CA LEU A 317 -2.71 22.10 9.15
C LEU A 317 -2.85 20.60 9.44
N ILE A 318 -1.80 19.97 9.95
CA ILE A 318 -1.72 18.51 10.06
C ILE A 318 -1.85 18.09 11.53
N THR A 319 -2.89 17.33 11.88
CA THR A 319 -2.97 16.66 13.17
C THR A 319 -2.10 15.41 13.19
N ASP A 320 -1.57 15.08 14.36
CA ASP A 320 -0.80 13.87 14.62
C ASP A 320 0.44 13.76 13.68
N MET A 321 1.08 14.91 13.40
CA MET A 321 2.03 15.06 12.30
C MET A 321 3.33 14.26 12.48
N ALA A 322 3.50 13.22 11.64
CA ALA A 322 4.75 12.46 11.54
C ALA A 322 5.82 13.21 10.71
N ILE A 323 6.78 13.86 11.38
CA ILE A 323 7.88 14.63 10.73
C ILE A 323 8.70 13.77 9.73
N TRP A 324 8.90 12.48 10.00
CA TRP A 324 9.60 11.59 9.06
C TRP A 324 8.78 11.30 7.80
N TRP A 325 7.46 11.28 7.92
CA TRP A 325 6.51 11.04 6.81
C TRP A 325 6.38 12.28 5.94
N THR A 326 6.26 13.47 6.54
CA THR A 326 6.24 14.74 5.79
C THR A 326 7.57 15.02 5.10
N ARG A 327 8.70 14.52 5.62
CA ARG A 327 9.99 14.49 4.91
C ARG A 327 9.99 13.52 3.73
N LYS A 328 9.47 12.29 3.87
CA LYS A 328 9.35 11.29 2.79
C LYS A 328 8.58 11.84 1.58
N TYR A 329 7.49 12.56 1.82
CA TYR A 329 6.62 13.12 0.77
C TYR A 329 6.75 14.65 0.59
N HIS A 330 7.89 15.24 0.99
CA HIS A 330 8.04 16.71 0.98
C HIS A 330 7.90 17.35 -0.41
N VAL A 331 8.26 16.63 -1.48
CA VAL A 331 8.06 17.09 -2.87
C VAL A 331 6.58 17.13 -3.26
N VAL A 332 5.77 16.19 -2.78
CA VAL A 332 4.30 16.18 -3.00
C VAL A 332 3.67 17.37 -2.28
N PHE A 333 4.06 17.60 -1.02
CA PHE A 333 3.59 18.77 -0.28
C PHE A 333 3.94 20.10 -0.96
N LYS A 334 5.19 20.27 -1.41
CA LYS A 334 5.63 21.43 -2.21
C LYS A 334 4.94 21.57 -3.57
N LYS A 335 4.25 20.55 -4.06
CA LYS A 335 3.50 20.59 -5.33
C LYS A 335 2.01 20.85 -5.13
N LEU A 336 1.46 20.54 -3.95
CA LEU A 336 0.07 20.82 -3.56
C LEU A 336 -0.10 22.13 -2.79
N SER A 337 0.98 22.69 -2.21
CA SER A 337 0.93 23.92 -1.43
C SER A 337 2.20 24.76 -1.58
N ASN A 338 2.02 26.07 -1.74
CA ASN A 338 3.07 27.08 -1.70
C ASN A 338 3.46 27.48 -0.25
N TYR A 339 2.78 26.92 0.76
CA TYR A 339 2.88 27.31 2.17
C TYR A 339 3.59 26.25 3.04
N PRO A 340 4.23 26.64 4.15
CA PRO A 340 4.87 25.70 5.07
C PRO A 340 3.82 24.85 5.81
N LEU A 341 4.10 23.56 6.01
CA LEU A 341 3.23 22.67 6.79
C LEU A 341 3.17 23.10 8.26
N ILE A 342 1.96 23.09 8.84
CA ILE A 342 1.73 23.46 10.24
C ILE A 342 1.38 22.20 11.05
N ASP A 343 2.10 22.02 12.18
CA ASP A 343 1.92 20.92 13.14
C ASP A 343 0.81 21.29 14.14
N PHE A 344 -0.42 20.84 13.89
CA PHE A 344 -1.61 21.26 14.65
C PHE A 344 -1.47 20.97 16.15
N ASN A 345 -0.80 19.87 16.52
CA ASN A 345 -0.60 19.49 17.92
C ASN A 345 0.51 20.28 18.63
N LYS A 346 1.17 21.23 17.94
CA LYS A 346 2.19 22.14 18.49
C LYS A 346 1.94 23.62 18.19
N ASP A 347 1.02 23.95 17.27
CA ASP A 347 0.65 25.35 17.02
C ASP A 347 -0.25 25.88 18.15
N THR A 348 0.06 27.07 18.61
CA THR A 348 -0.70 27.77 19.66
C THR A 348 -1.53 28.93 19.10
N ASP A 349 -1.37 29.25 17.81
CA ASP A 349 -2.10 30.31 17.14
C ASP A 349 -3.60 30.02 16.99
N VAL A 350 -4.39 31.08 16.89
CA VAL A 350 -5.78 31.02 16.42
C VAL A 350 -5.80 31.49 14.97
N HIS A 351 -6.11 30.55 14.07
CA HIS A 351 -6.03 30.76 12.63
C HIS A 351 -7.39 31.25 12.11
N CYS A 352 -7.38 32.40 11.47
CA CYS A 352 -8.57 33.06 10.95
C CYS A 352 -8.55 33.01 9.41
N VAL A 353 -9.59 32.38 8.84
CA VAL A 353 -9.63 31.99 7.42
C VAL A 353 -11.02 32.25 6.83
N LYS A 354 -11.10 32.35 5.50
CA LYS A 354 -12.36 32.48 4.75
C LYS A 354 -12.93 31.16 4.23
N HIS A 355 -12.11 30.12 4.14
CA HIS A 355 -12.49 28.79 3.66
C HIS A 355 -11.69 27.74 4.44
N ALA A 356 -12.37 26.71 4.93
CA ALA A 356 -11.74 25.61 5.64
C ALA A 356 -12.39 24.26 5.27
N ILE A 357 -11.55 23.25 5.04
CA ILE A 357 -11.94 21.85 4.92
C ILE A 357 -11.32 21.08 6.08
N VAL A 358 -12.10 20.24 6.77
CA VAL A 358 -11.65 19.40 7.88
C VAL A 358 -11.96 17.95 7.54
N GLY A 359 -10.93 17.10 7.47
CA GLY A 359 -10.99 15.80 6.79
C GLY A 359 -10.47 15.90 5.35
N LEU A 360 -10.53 14.78 4.62
CA LEU A 360 -10.13 14.69 3.22
C LEU A 360 -11.22 13.97 2.42
N HIS A 361 -11.47 14.42 1.20
CA HIS A 361 -12.39 13.77 0.27
C HIS A 361 -11.80 12.44 -0.21
N ALA A 362 -12.37 11.34 0.30
CA ALA A 362 -12.06 9.97 -0.11
C ALA A 362 -13.38 9.20 -0.26
N TYR A 363 -13.57 8.49 -1.37
CA TYR A 363 -14.85 7.85 -1.70
C TYR A 363 -14.75 6.33 -1.74
N MET A 364 -13.66 5.79 -2.27
CA MET A 364 -13.39 4.37 -2.42
C MET A 364 -11.91 4.08 -2.07
N GLU A 365 -11.52 2.81 -2.03
CA GLU A 365 -10.14 2.39 -1.79
C GLU A 365 -9.25 2.74 -3.00
N PHE A 366 -8.12 3.41 -2.77
CA PHE A 366 -7.06 3.77 -3.72
C PHE A 366 -7.53 4.35 -5.08
N THR A 367 -8.62 5.10 -5.06
CA THR A 367 -9.31 5.61 -6.27
C THR A 367 -9.85 7.02 -6.06
N ILE A 368 -10.16 7.70 -7.16
CA ILE A 368 -10.84 9.01 -7.19
C ILE A 368 -12.15 8.81 -7.95
N ASP A 369 -13.24 9.38 -7.44
CA ASP A 369 -14.56 9.37 -8.08
C ASP A 369 -14.77 10.69 -8.84
N PRO A 370 -14.68 10.71 -10.18
CA PRO A 370 -14.77 11.96 -10.95
C PRO A 370 -16.17 12.59 -10.92
N SER A 371 -17.19 11.89 -10.41
CA SER A 371 -18.54 12.47 -10.20
C SER A 371 -18.66 13.28 -8.90
N LYS A 372 -17.64 13.24 -8.04
CA LYS A 372 -17.62 13.90 -6.72
C LYS A 372 -16.36 14.72 -6.46
N ALA A 373 -15.25 14.40 -7.14
CA ALA A 373 -14.00 15.15 -7.04
C ALA A 373 -14.13 16.56 -7.65
N PRO A 374 -13.51 17.58 -7.03
CA PRO A 374 -13.38 18.92 -7.64
C PRO A 374 -12.84 18.84 -9.07
N HIS A 375 -13.36 19.69 -9.96
CA HIS A 375 -13.05 19.73 -11.39
C HIS A 375 -13.12 18.38 -12.13
N ASN A 376 -13.83 17.38 -11.58
CA ASN A 376 -13.90 16.01 -12.09
C ASN A 376 -12.52 15.31 -12.19
N TYR A 377 -11.58 15.61 -11.27
CA TYR A 377 -10.25 14.96 -11.26
C TYR A 377 -10.34 13.43 -11.28
N THR A 378 -9.39 12.80 -11.98
CA THR A 378 -9.32 11.35 -12.16
C THR A 378 -8.03 10.74 -11.59
N MET A 379 -7.98 9.42 -11.47
CA MET A 379 -6.74 8.71 -11.17
C MET A 379 -5.66 8.87 -12.27
N VAL A 380 -6.04 9.14 -13.53
CA VAL A 380 -5.08 9.52 -14.59
C VAL A 380 -4.41 10.86 -14.24
N ASP A 381 -5.15 11.81 -13.69
CA ASP A 381 -4.61 13.10 -13.27
C ASP A 381 -3.73 12.96 -12.03
N PHE A 382 -4.08 12.07 -11.08
CA PHE A 382 -3.20 11.72 -9.96
C PHE A 382 -1.90 11.06 -10.41
N ASN A 383 -1.95 10.07 -11.32
CA ASN A 383 -0.75 9.46 -11.92
C ASN A 383 0.12 10.52 -12.62
N ARG A 384 -0.48 11.41 -13.42
CA ARG A 384 0.24 12.50 -14.11
C ARG A 384 0.84 13.50 -13.11
N PHE A 385 0.12 13.83 -12.04
CA PHE A 385 0.60 14.67 -10.94
C PHE A 385 1.80 14.04 -10.22
N MET A 386 1.72 12.75 -9.86
CA MET A 386 2.82 12.04 -9.21
C MET A 386 4.06 12.00 -10.10
N ARG A 387 3.92 11.66 -11.39
CA ARG A 387 5.05 11.65 -12.32
C ARG A 387 5.69 13.02 -12.52
N ARG A 388 4.88 14.09 -12.64
CA ARG A 388 5.38 15.48 -12.71
C ARG A 388 5.98 15.99 -11.40
N THR A 389 5.58 15.45 -10.25
CA THR A 389 6.13 15.81 -8.93
C THR A 389 7.53 15.24 -8.71
N TYR A 390 7.83 14.09 -9.32
CA TYR A 390 9.13 13.41 -9.21
C TYR A 390 10.00 13.57 -10.48
N GLU A 391 9.63 14.48 -11.39
CA GLU A 391 10.35 14.84 -12.62
C GLU A 391 10.59 13.64 -13.56
N LEU A 392 9.58 12.76 -13.67
CA LEU A 392 9.68 11.49 -14.38
C LEU A 392 9.36 11.66 -15.89
N PRO A 393 10.28 11.28 -16.80
CA PRO A 393 10.22 11.73 -18.20
C PRO A 393 9.32 10.91 -19.13
N ARG A 394 8.99 9.64 -18.81
CA ARG A 394 8.13 8.82 -19.68
C ARG A 394 6.66 9.15 -19.42
N GLU A 395 6.05 9.88 -20.34
CA GLU A 395 4.61 10.19 -20.32
C GLU A 395 3.74 8.98 -20.73
N ALA A 396 4.21 8.13 -21.66
CA ALA A 396 3.53 6.90 -22.10
C ALA A 396 4.52 5.77 -22.42
N VAL A 397 4.01 4.55 -22.55
CA VAL A 397 4.70 3.42 -23.17
C VAL A 397 4.73 3.60 -24.68
N SER A 398 5.88 3.32 -25.29
CA SER A 398 6.06 3.28 -26.75
C SER A 398 5.68 1.90 -27.28
N ALA A 399 5.09 1.84 -28.47
CA ALA A 399 4.78 0.58 -29.11
C ALA A 399 6.07 -0.16 -29.52
N LEU A 400 6.05 -1.49 -29.43
CA LEU A 400 7.21 -2.32 -29.79
C LEU A 400 7.58 -2.13 -31.26
N GLY A 401 8.84 -1.78 -31.51
CA GLY A 401 9.36 -1.45 -32.84
C GLY A 401 9.49 0.04 -33.14
N GLU A 402 8.83 0.95 -32.40
CA GLU A 402 9.04 2.40 -32.53
C GLU A 402 10.50 2.80 -32.26
N ILE A 403 11.12 2.15 -31.28
CA ILE A 403 12.54 2.31 -30.94
C ILE A 403 13.29 1.08 -31.45
N PRO A 404 14.12 1.19 -32.51
CA PRO A 404 14.81 0.05 -33.09
C PRO A 404 15.69 -0.69 -32.09
N LYS A 405 15.50 -2.01 -31.99
CA LYS A 405 16.20 -2.93 -31.07
C LYS A 405 15.93 -2.73 -29.57
N ALA A 406 15.01 -1.85 -29.17
CA ALA A 406 14.56 -1.80 -27.78
C ALA A 406 13.83 -3.09 -27.39
N LYS A 407 14.10 -3.58 -26.18
CA LYS A 407 13.32 -4.64 -25.53
C LYS A 407 12.29 -4.02 -24.58
N PRO A 408 11.11 -4.64 -24.40
CA PRO A 408 10.19 -4.24 -23.34
C PRO A 408 10.81 -4.53 -21.98
N ARG A 409 10.68 -3.58 -21.06
CA ARG A 409 11.26 -3.65 -19.72
C ARG A 409 10.24 -4.16 -18.70
N LEU A 410 10.60 -5.21 -17.98
CA LEU A 410 9.78 -5.84 -16.93
C LEU A 410 10.42 -5.62 -15.56
N LEU A 411 9.78 -4.85 -14.68
CA LEU A 411 10.12 -4.79 -13.27
C LEU A 411 9.45 -5.93 -12.50
N ILE A 412 10.23 -6.79 -11.86
CA ILE A 412 9.74 -7.76 -10.86
C ILE A 412 10.01 -7.17 -9.47
N ILE A 413 8.96 -6.80 -8.74
CA ILE A 413 9.08 -6.41 -7.34
C ILE A 413 9.15 -7.70 -6.49
N SER A 414 10.35 -8.01 -6.00
CA SER A 414 10.63 -9.17 -5.16
C SER A 414 10.78 -8.75 -3.70
N ARG A 415 10.13 -9.48 -2.79
CA ARG A 415 10.28 -9.29 -1.34
C ARG A 415 11.21 -10.33 -0.72
N GLN A 416 11.91 -9.92 0.33
CA GLN A 416 12.92 -10.72 1.03
C GLN A 416 12.44 -11.29 2.38
N ARG A 417 11.12 -11.32 2.65
CA ARG A 417 10.56 -11.76 3.96
C ARG A 417 9.26 -12.56 3.89
N THR A 418 8.17 -11.97 3.37
CA THR A 418 6.86 -12.62 3.19
C THR A 418 6.35 -12.31 1.78
N ARG A 419 5.47 -13.13 1.20
CA ARG A 419 5.06 -13.03 -0.23
C ARG A 419 6.27 -13.00 -1.18
N MET A 420 7.29 -13.80 -0.87
CA MET A 420 8.49 -13.97 -1.68
C MET A 420 8.22 -14.84 -2.92
N PHE A 421 8.98 -14.65 -4.00
CA PHE A 421 9.03 -15.61 -5.11
C PHE A 421 10.09 -16.68 -4.81
N LEU A 422 9.66 -17.92 -4.55
CA LEU A 422 10.52 -19.05 -4.16
C LEU A 422 11.35 -19.63 -5.31
N ASN A 423 11.03 -19.25 -6.55
CA ASN A 423 11.71 -19.67 -7.77
C ASN A 423 12.03 -18.49 -8.71
N LEU A 424 12.35 -17.33 -8.14
CA LEU A 424 12.65 -16.10 -8.89
C LEU A 424 13.62 -16.27 -10.09
N PRO A 425 14.70 -17.07 -10.02
CA PRO A 425 15.58 -17.29 -11.18
C PRO A 425 14.87 -17.93 -12.39
N GLU A 426 13.90 -18.82 -12.16
CA GLU A 426 13.10 -19.43 -13.24
C GLU A 426 12.18 -18.39 -13.89
N ILE A 427 11.60 -17.50 -13.09
CA ILE A 427 10.72 -16.41 -13.55
C ILE A 427 11.51 -15.42 -14.42
N ILE A 428 12.73 -15.05 -13.99
CA ILE A 428 13.65 -14.19 -14.75
C ILE A 428 14.02 -14.86 -16.08
N ALA A 429 14.54 -16.09 -16.05
CA ALA A 429 14.98 -16.80 -17.25
C ALA A 429 13.83 -17.02 -18.26
N MET A 430 12.62 -17.28 -17.78
CA MET A 430 11.42 -17.36 -18.62
C MET A 430 11.10 -16.02 -19.28
N ALA A 431 11.14 -14.90 -18.54
CA ALA A 431 10.84 -13.58 -19.07
C ALA A 431 11.91 -13.06 -20.06
N GLU A 432 13.19 -13.27 -19.75
CA GLU A 432 14.30 -12.97 -20.68
C GLU A 432 14.21 -13.82 -21.96
N GLY A 433 13.85 -15.10 -21.81
CA GLY A 433 13.57 -16.03 -22.92
C GLY A 433 12.29 -15.73 -23.71
N LEU A 434 11.43 -14.83 -23.22
CA LEU A 434 10.33 -14.21 -23.99
C LEU A 434 10.73 -12.88 -24.64
N GLY A 435 11.95 -12.38 -24.39
CA GLY A 435 12.48 -11.17 -25.01
C GLY A 435 12.47 -9.91 -24.13
N PHE A 436 11.99 -9.98 -22.90
CA PHE A 436 12.04 -8.85 -21.97
C PHE A 436 13.49 -8.47 -21.59
N GLU A 437 13.69 -7.23 -21.18
CA GLU A 437 14.78 -6.82 -20.28
C GLU A 437 14.22 -6.84 -18.85
N VAL A 438 14.77 -7.67 -17.97
CA VAL A 438 14.24 -7.87 -16.61
C VAL A 438 15.00 -7.03 -15.60
N VAL A 439 14.27 -6.26 -14.80
CA VAL A 439 14.77 -5.51 -13.65
C VAL A 439 14.16 -6.11 -12.39
N VAL A 440 14.95 -6.30 -11.33
CA VAL A 440 14.49 -6.89 -10.06
C VAL A 440 14.85 -5.96 -8.92
N GLU A 441 13.86 -5.58 -8.11
CA GLU A 441 14.02 -4.67 -6.98
C GLU A 441 13.16 -5.10 -5.78
N GLU A 442 13.52 -4.67 -4.56
CA GLU A 442 12.60 -4.70 -3.41
C GLU A 442 12.04 -3.30 -3.15
N ALA A 443 10.71 -3.17 -3.14
CA ALA A 443 10.00 -1.93 -2.82
C ALA A 443 10.04 -1.62 -1.31
N ASN A 444 11.24 -1.37 -0.79
CA ASN A 444 11.49 -1.11 0.62
C ASN A 444 10.90 0.25 1.05
N VAL A 445 10.21 0.27 2.20
CA VAL A 445 9.58 1.46 2.81
C VAL A 445 10.57 2.60 3.07
N SER A 446 11.86 2.28 3.25
CA SER A 446 12.96 3.23 3.44
C SER A 446 13.81 3.53 2.19
N SER A 447 13.35 3.16 0.99
CA SER A 447 14.02 3.53 -0.27
C SER A 447 13.89 5.04 -0.54
N ASP A 448 14.82 5.62 -1.29
CA ASP A 448 14.59 6.94 -1.88
C ASP A 448 13.51 6.82 -2.94
N LEU A 449 12.36 7.44 -2.67
CA LEU A 449 11.21 7.44 -3.55
C LEU A 449 11.50 8.21 -4.86
N SER A 450 12.46 9.15 -4.90
CA SER A 450 12.91 9.78 -6.15
C SER A 450 13.71 8.83 -7.02
N GLN A 451 14.60 8.02 -6.44
CA GLN A 451 15.31 6.97 -7.17
C GLN A 451 14.36 5.85 -7.63
N PHE A 452 13.52 5.32 -6.73
CA PHE A 452 12.65 4.19 -7.05
C PHE A 452 11.59 4.54 -8.11
N SER A 453 10.99 5.74 -8.03
CA SER A 453 10.02 6.19 -9.03
C SER A 453 10.62 6.35 -10.43
N LYS A 454 11.92 6.66 -10.55
CA LYS A 454 12.64 6.67 -11.83
C LYS A 454 12.84 5.26 -12.41
N VAL A 455 13.11 4.26 -11.56
CA VAL A 455 13.16 2.85 -11.99
C VAL A 455 11.79 2.41 -12.50
N VAL A 456 10.71 2.68 -11.75
CA VAL A 456 9.35 2.31 -12.13
C VAL A 456 8.88 3.05 -13.39
N ASN A 457 9.17 4.34 -13.52
CA ASN A 457 8.82 5.08 -14.75
C ASN A 457 9.62 4.58 -15.97
N SER A 458 10.76 3.91 -15.78
CA SER A 458 11.56 3.36 -16.88
C SER A 458 10.97 2.10 -17.53
N VAL A 459 10.01 1.40 -16.89
CA VAL A 459 9.53 0.09 -17.34
C VAL A 459 8.17 0.14 -18.03
N ASP A 460 7.91 -0.84 -18.89
CA ASP A 460 6.68 -1.00 -19.67
C ASP A 460 5.71 -2.00 -19.00
N VAL A 461 6.26 -2.89 -18.17
CA VAL A 461 5.53 -3.86 -17.35
C VAL A 461 6.09 -3.84 -15.93
N MET A 462 5.22 -3.92 -14.94
CA MET A 462 5.59 -4.11 -13.53
C MET A 462 4.77 -5.24 -12.94
N MET A 463 5.43 -6.21 -12.30
CA MET A 463 4.80 -7.37 -11.67
C MET A 463 5.22 -7.57 -10.22
N GLY A 464 4.37 -8.24 -9.45
CA GLY A 464 4.69 -8.66 -8.09
C GLY A 464 3.50 -9.32 -7.40
N VAL A 465 3.75 -9.92 -6.24
CA VAL A 465 2.70 -10.48 -5.39
C VAL A 465 1.83 -9.36 -4.80
N HIS A 466 0.54 -9.62 -4.55
CA HIS A 466 -0.34 -8.63 -3.93
C HIS A 466 0.26 -8.08 -2.62
N GLY A 467 0.33 -6.75 -2.50
CA GLY A 467 0.99 -6.07 -1.38
C GLY A 467 2.52 -6.20 -1.36
N ALA A 468 3.18 -6.55 -2.48
CA ALA A 468 4.65 -6.54 -2.59
C ALA A 468 5.27 -5.13 -2.64
N GLY A 469 4.44 -4.08 -2.69
CA GLY A 469 4.85 -2.71 -3.05
C GLY A 469 4.25 -2.23 -4.38
N LEU A 470 3.20 -2.89 -4.87
CA LEU A 470 2.54 -2.59 -6.15
C LEU A 470 2.00 -1.15 -6.26
N THR A 471 1.79 -0.45 -5.14
CA THR A 471 1.35 0.96 -5.07
C THR A 471 2.26 1.92 -5.85
N ASN A 472 3.51 1.54 -6.10
CA ASN A 472 4.40 2.31 -6.97
C ASN A 472 3.90 2.42 -8.43
N CYS A 473 2.84 1.69 -8.83
CA CYS A 473 2.19 1.84 -10.14
C CYS A 473 1.77 3.28 -10.47
N VAL A 474 1.62 4.16 -9.47
CA VAL A 474 1.41 5.61 -9.63
C VAL A 474 2.52 6.33 -10.43
N PHE A 475 3.71 5.71 -10.57
CA PHE A 475 4.84 6.23 -11.33
C PHE A 475 4.97 5.64 -12.73
N LEU A 476 4.20 4.58 -13.04
CA LEU A 476 4.23 3.94 -14.36
C LEU A 476 3.74 4.90 -15.45
N PRO A 477 4.36 4.88 -16.64
CA PRO A 477 3.85 5.62 -17.80
C PRO A 477 2.47 5.09 -18.23
N HIS A 478 1.69 5.94 -18.90
CA HIS A 478 0.39 5.56 -19.46
C HIS A 478 0.50 4.36 -20.42
N ASN A 479 -0.51 3.49 -20.45
CA ASN A 479 -0.52 2.19 -21.15
C ASN A 479 0.48 1.11 -20.65
N ALA A 480 1.28 1.36 -19.61
CA ALA A 480 2.08 0.30 -18.98
C ALA A 480 1.20 -0.78 -18.34
N THR A 481 1.73 -2.00 -18.21
CA THR A 481 0.98 -3.13 -17.66
C THR A 481 1.36 -3.44 -16.21
N LEU A 482 0.38 -3.41 -15.31
CA LEU A 482 0.49 -3.92 -13.94
C LEU A 482 0.04 -5.38 -13.88
N ILE A 483 0.93 -6.30 -13.51
CA ILE A 483 0.62 -7.72 -13.32
C ILE A 483 0.60 -8.04 -11.81
N GLN A 484 -0.58 -8.30 -11.27
CA GLN A 484 -0.75 -8.71 -9.87
C GLN A 484 -0.80 -10.24 -9.75
N ILE A 485 0.15 -10.81 -9.02
CA ILE A 485 0.10 -12.21 -8.58
C ILE A 485 -0.71 -12.27 -7.27
N VAL A 486 -1.89 -12.88 -7.31
CA VAL A 486 -2.81 -12.99 -6.16
C VAL A 486 -2.51 -14.27 -5.37
N PRO A 487 -2.14 -14.17 -4.08
CA PRO A 487 -1.92 -15.34 -3.21
C PRO A 487 -3.16 -16.22 -3.06
N TRP A 488 -2.98 -17.51 -2.77
CA TRP A 488 -4.09 -18.41 -2.46
C TRP A 488 -4.84 -17.90 -1.22
N GLY A 489 -6.18 -17.93 -1.25
CA GLY A 489 -6.99 -17.52 -0.10
C GLY A 489 -8.40 -17.02 -0.42
N GLY A 490 -8.84 -16.95 -1.68
CA GLY A 490 -10.15 -16.39 -2.04
C GLY A 490 -10.21 -14.86 -1.86
N ILE A 491 -9.07 -14.19 -2.04
CA ILE A 491 -8.88 -12.74 -1.79
C ILE A 491 -8.92 -11.90 -3.07
N GLU A 492 -9.25 -12.51 -4.22
CA GLU A 492 -9.30 -11.89 -5.55
C GLU A 492 -10.07 -10.58 -5.61
N GLY A 493 -11.26 -10.52 -4.99
CA GLY A 493 -12.10 -9.33 -4.99
C GLY A 493 -11.44 -8.14 -4.29
N VAL A 494 -10.82 -8.39 -3.13
CA VAL A 494 -10.05 -7.38 -2.40
C VAL A 494 -8.81 -6.97 -3.20
N CYS A 495 -8.07 -7.94 -3.73
CA CYS A 495 -6.85 -7.69 -4.49
C CYS A 495 -7.11 -6.85 -5.76
N ARG A 496 -8.25 -7.03 -6.42
CA ARG A 496 -8.69 -6.20 -7.55
C ARG A 496 -9.12 -4.80 -7.11
N ILE A 497 -9.88 -4.64 -6.03
CA ILE A 497 -10.28 -3.33 -5.52
C ILE A 497 -9.04 -2.52 -5.08
N ASP A 498 -8.04 -3.17 -4.48
CA ASP A 498 -6.83 -2.52 -3.99
C ASP A 498 -5.85 -2.10 -5.11
N PHE A 499 -5.89 -2.71 -6.31
CA PHE A 499 -4.90 -2.44 -7.36
C PHE A 499 -5.38 -2.57 -8.82
N GLY A 500 -6.32 -3.47 -9.12
CA GLY A 500 -6.81 -3.68 -10.48
C GLY A 500 -7.71 -2.55 -10.98
N ASP A 501 -8.78 -2.25 -10.24
CA ASP A 501 -9.66 -1.12 -10.55
C ASP A 501 -8.88 0.22 -10.49
N PRO A 502 -8.00 0.48 -9.49
CA PRO A 502 -7.08 1.63 -9.49
C PRO A 502 -6.16 1.72 -10.71
N ALA A 503 -5.57 0.61 -11.18
CA ALA A 503 -4.67 0.62 -12.33
C ALA A 503 -5.42 0.95 -13.62
N GLU A 504 -6.57 0.33 -13.85
CA GLU A 504 -7.44 0.62 -14.99
C GLU A 504 -7.89 2.11 -14.98
N GLN A 505 -8.24 2.66 -13.80
CA GLN A 505 -8.57 4.08 -13.64
C GLN A 505 -7.37 5.05 -13.82
N MET A 506 -6.14 4.60 -13.62
CA MET A 506 -4.92 5.38 -13.96
C MET A 506 -4.59 5.36 -15.46
N GLY A 507 -5.34 4.61 -16.28
CA GLY A 507 -4.98 4.38 -17.68
C GLY A 507 -3.76 3.46 -17.82
N LEU A 508 -3.61 2.51 -16.89
CA LEU A 508 -2.69 1.40 -16.99
C LEU A 508 -3.46 0.16 -17.47
N ARG A 509 -2.75 -0.76 -18.13
CA ARG A 509 -3.27 -2.09 -18.47
C ARG A 509 -3.13 -2.98 -17.23
N TYR A 510 -4.13 -3.82 -16.93
CA TYR A 510 -4.10 -4.70 -15.76
C TYR A 510 -4.17 -6.18 -16.15
N LYS A 511 -3.40 -7.01 -15.45
CA LYS A 511 -3.48 -8.48 -15.51
C LYS A 511 -3.46 -9.05 -14.11
N GLN A 512 -4.43 -9.90 -13.80
CA GLN A 512 -4.46 -10.70 -12.58
C GLN A 512 -4.00 -12.12 -12.88
N TYR A 513 -3.19 -12.70 -11.99
CA TYR A 513 -2.91 -14.13 -11.96
C TYR A 513 -3.12 -14.66 -10.55
N SER A 514 -4.24 -15.35 -10.32
CA SER A 514 -4.46 -16.11 -9.09
C SER A 514 -3.64 -17.39 -9.12
N ILE A 515 -2.85 -17.60 -8.07
CA ILE A 515 -2.04 -18.81 -7.95
C ILE A 515 -2.91 -20.03 -7.60
N ALA A 516 -2.50 -21.20 -8.07
CA ALA A 516 -3.09 -22.48 -7.68
C ALA A 516 -2.49 -23.00 -6.36
N VAL A 517 -3.11 -24.04 -5.78
CA VAL A 517 -2.64 -24.67 -4.54
C VAL A 517 -1.17 -25.08 -4.61
N HIS A 518 -0.71 -25.67 -5.72
CA HIS A 518 0.68 -26.13 -5.88
C HIS A 518 1.72 -25.01 -6.04
N GLU A 519 1.28 -23.77 -6.21
CA GLU A 519 2.14 -22.58 -6.23
C GLU A 519 2.25 -21.91 -4.86
N SER A 520 1.48 -22.37 -3.87
CA SER A 520 1.39 -21.79 -2.53
C SER A 520 2.31 -22.50 -1.54
N SER A 521 3.19 -21.78 -0.85
CA SER A 521 3.98 -22.35 0.27
C SER A 521 3.14 -22.69 1.51
N LEU A 522 1.81 -22.66 1.44
CA LEU A 522 0.93 -23.25 2.44
C LEU A 522 0.93 -24.78 2.36
N THR A 523 1.28 -25.38 1.21
CA THR A 523 1.42 -26.85 1.08
C THR A 523 2.55 -27.43 1.93
N ASP A 524 3.51 -26.58 2.29
CA ASP A 524 4.64 -26.92 3.17
C ASP A 524 4.23 -26.88 4.67
N GLN A 525 3.03 -26.36 4.97
CA GLN A 525 2.51 -26.12 6.32
C GLN A 525 1.22 -26.89 6.64
N TYR A 526 0.44 -27.25 5.61
CA TYR A 526 -0.85 -27.93 5.72
C TYR A 526 -0.95 -29.07 4.70
N PRO A 527 -1.51 -30.24 5.06
CA PRO A 527 -1.75 -31.31 4.10
C PRO A 527 -2.76 -30.88 3.04
N LEU A 528 -2.67 -31.43 1.83
CA LEU A 528 -3.47 -31.01 0.67
C LEU A 528 -4.98 -31.18 0.84
N ASP A 529 -5.42 -32.01 1.79
CA ASP A 529 -6.83 -32.22 2.13
C ASP A 529 -7.33 -31.30 3.26
N HIS A 530 -6.49 -30.43 3.82
CA HIS A 530 -6.87 -29.46 4.85
C HIS A 530 -7.90 -28.44 4.32
N GLU A 531 -8.78 -27.94 5.19
CA GLU A 531 -9.88 -27.05 4.79
C GLU A 531 -9.39 -25.75 4.12
N ILE A 532 -8.17 -25.29 4.43
CA ILE A 532 -7.54 -24.11 3.81
C ILE A 532 -7.44 -24.18 2.27
N PHE A 533 -7.43 -25.38 1.68
CA PHE A 533 -7.42 -25.60 0.23
C PHE A 533 -8.78 -25.98 -0.35
N LYS A 534 -9.72 -26.44 0.49
CA LYS A 534 -11.08 -26.84 0.08
C LYS A 534 -12.08 -25.67 0.19
N ASN A 535 -11.92 -24.84 1.20
CA ASN A 535 -12.80 -23.72 1.54
C ASN A 535 -12.00 -22.60 2.25
N PRO A 536 -11.09 -21.88 1.54
CA PRO A 536 -10.32 -20.79 2.15
C PRO A 536 -11.20 -19.67 2.74
N LEU A 537 -12.43 -19.51 2.26
CA LEU A 537 -13.38 -18.53 2.79
C LEU A 537 -13.82 -18.82 4.24
N ALA A 538 -13.75 -20.08 4.72
CA ALA A 538 -13.97 -20.40 6.13
C ALA A 538 -12.97 -19.73 7.08
N PHE A 539 -11.84 -19.25 6.56
CA PHE A 539 -10.78 -18.57 7.30
C PHE A 539 -10.90 -17.03 7.24
N HIS A 540 -11.93 -16.47 6.60
CA HIS A 540 -12.16 -15.01 6.49
C HIS A 540 -12.74 -14.38 7.77
N LYS A 541 -12.16 -14.73 8.93
CA LYS A 541 -12.60 -14.35 10.28
C LYS A 541 -12.14 -12.94 10.70
N GLY A 542 -12.19 -11.99 9.76
CA GLY A 542 -11.62 -10.64 9.88
C GLY A 542 -10.28 -10.50 9.14
N PHE A 543 -9.98 -9.27 8.71
CA PHE A 543 -8.83 -8.99 7.82
C PHE A 543 -7.47 -9.39 8.40
N GLU A 544 -7.23 -9.22 9.71
CA GLU A 544 -5.94 -9.58 10.31
C GLU A 544 -5.66 -11.09 10.23
N PHE A 545 -6.68 -11.95 10.32
CA PHE A 545 -6.52 -13.39 10.12
C PHE A 545 -6.24 -13.73 8.65
N ILE A 546 -6.92 -13.07 7.71
CA ILE A 546 -6.68 -13.19 6.27
C ILE A 546 -5.23 -12.80 5.95
N LYS A 547 -4.77 -11.68 6.50
CA LYS A 547 -3.39 -11.19 6.36
C LYS A 547 -2.38 -12.17 6.98
N GLU A 548 -2.57 -12.60 8.22
CA GLU A 548 -1.65 -13.54 8.87
C GLU A 548 -1.51 -14.85 8.07
N THR A 549 -2.64 -15.46 7.69
CA THR A 549 -2.65 -16.78 7.04
C THR A 549 -2.30 -16.71 5.55
N PHE A 550 -2.96 -15.84 4.78
CA PHE A 550 -2.84 -15.82 3.32
C PHE A 550 -1.84 -14.78 2.78
N MET A 551 -1.33 -13.87 3.60
CA MET A 551 -0.36 -12.86 3.17
C MET A 551 1.00 -12.94 3.87
N ASP A 552 1.07 -13.24 5.16
CA ASP A 552 2.35 -13.23 5.88
C ASP A 552 2.95 -14.62 6.14
N LYS A 553 2.14 -15.69 6.21
CA LYS A 553 2.61 -17.09 6.22
C LYS A 553 2.73 -17.73 4.84
N GLN A 554 2.49 -16.98 3.76
CA GLN A 554 2.48 -17.49 2.39
C GLN A 554 3.56 -16.83 1.51
N ASN A 555 4.28 -17.67 0.76
CA ASN A 555 5.17 -17.32 -0.35
C ASN A 555 4.71 -18.06 -1.63
N VAL A 556 5.23 -17.65 -2.78
CA VAL A 556 4.77 -18.12 -4.10
C VAL A 556 5.89 -18.84 -4.84
N ARG A 557 5.65 -20.10 -5.25
CA ARG A 557 6.43 -20.81 -6.27
C ARG A 557 5.67 -20.73 -7.58
N LEU A 558 6.01 -19.76 -8.42
CA LEU A 558 5.22 -19.42 -9.60
C LEU A 558 5.38 -20.49 -10.69
N ASP A 559 4.27 -21.05 -11.14
CA ASP A 559 4.21 -22.04 -12.21
C ASP A 559 4.50 -21.34 -13.55
N CYS A 560 5.77 -21.35 -13.97
CA CYS A 560 6.20 -20.65 -15.17
C CYS A 560 5.46 -21.15 -16.42
N ASN A 561 5.02 -22.41 -16.48
CA ASN A 561 4.26 -22.92 -17.63
C ASN A 561 2.85 -22.31 -17.69
N ARG A 562 2.17 -22.19 -16.54
CA ARG A 562 0.85 -21.53 -16.45
C ARG A 562 0.92 -20.00 -16.48
N PHE A 563 2.03 -19.40 -16.08
CA PHE A 563 2.22 -17.95 -16.11
C PHE A 563 2.74 -17.40 -17.45
N ARG A 564 3.49 -18.19 -18.25
CA ARG A 564 4.03 -17.77 -19.57
C ARG A 564 2.99 -17.14 -20.51
N PRO A 565 1.72 -17.63 -20.60
CA PRO A 565 0.69 -16.98 -21.42
C PRO A 565 0.33 -15.55 -20.98
N VAL A 566 0.49 -15.20 -19.70
CA VAL A 566 0.21 -13.84 -19.20
C VAL A 566 1.26 -12.86 -19.71
N LEU A 567 2.54 -13.26 -19.70
CA LEU A 567 3.62 -12.46 -20.27
C LEU A 567 3.52 -12.34 -21.80
N LEU A 568 3.15 -13.42 -22.50
CA LEU A 568 2.87 -13.38 -23.95
C LEU A 568 1.75 -12.40 -24.29
N GLN A 569 0.59 -12.51 -23.62
CA GLN A 569 -0.50 -11.54 -23.78
C GLN A 569 -0.10 -10.10 -23.42
N THR A 570 0.92 -9.92 -22.59
CA THR A 570 1.44 -8.59 -22.24
C THR A 570 2.33 -8.04 -23.35
N LEU A 571 3.16 -8.87 -24.00
CA LEU A 571 3.86 -8.51 -25.23
C LEU A 571 2.88 -8.16 -26.36
N ASP A 572 1.82 -8.96 -26.53
CA ASP A 572 0.78 -8.72 -27.53
C ASP A 572 0.07 -7.36 -27.33
N LEU A 573 -0.08 -6.91 -26.08
CA LEU A 573 -0.58 -5.57 -25.75
C LEU A 573 0.47 -4.48 -26.02
N LEU A 574 1.76 -4.74 -25.81
CA LEU A 574 2.84 -3.77 -26.12
C LEU A 574 3.09 -3.60 -27.62
N ASN A 575 2.50 -4.46 -28.46
CA ASN A 575 2.40 -4.30 -29.92
C ASN A 575 1.19 -3.43 -30.36
N GLN A 576 0.43 -2.85 -29.42
CA GLN A 576 -0.79 -2.05 -29.62
C GLN A 576 -0.73 -0.70 -28.91
#